data_AF-W4M508-F1
#
_entry.id   AF-W4M508-F1
#
_cell.length_a   1.000
_cell.length_b   1.000
_cell.length_c   1.000
_cell.angle_alpha   90.00
_cell.angle_beta   90.00
_cell.angle_gamma   90.00
#
_symmetry.space_group_name_H-M   'P 1'
#
loop_
_entity.id
_entity.type
_entity.pdbx_description
1 polymer ?
#
loop_
_entity_poly.entity_id
_entity_poly.type
_entity_poly.pdbx_seq_one_letter_code
_entity_poly.pdbx_strand_id
1 'polypeptide(L)'
;MSTSKHADWLTPERRAEHARIREEIKAELPEIREHARNKHEKHMREGTPPSKARWVLTSERHRQGLSDEDMMARSGLDATALASMYGLDARPTIETMEAYARALGKKLLIVLAEDGGEKD
;
A
#
# COMPACT_ATOMS: atom_id res chain seq x y z
N MET A 1 -33.57 11.84 30.54
CA MET A 1 -32.57 12.82 30.09
C MET A 1 -31.24 12.10 29.95
N SER A 2 -30.80 11.80 28.73
CA SER A 2 -29.45 11.29 28.49
C SER A 2 -29.02 11.76 27.11
N THR A 3 -28.32 12.88 27.07
CA THR A 3 -27.64 13.35 25.87
C THR A 3 -26.17 13.48 26.16
N SER A 4 -25.40 12.76 25.36
CA SER A 4 -24.03 13.10 24.94
C SER A 4 -22.88 12.80 25.90
N LYS A 5 -22.38 11.56 25.82
CA LYS A 5 -20.94 11.26 25.97
C LYS A 5 -20.15 11.49 24.67
N HIS A 6 -20.78 12.06 23.64
CA HIS A 6 -20.20 12.21 22.30
C HIS A 6 -19.67 13.63 22.01
N ALA A 7 -19.75 14.56 22.96
CA ALA A 7 -19.29 15.95 22.78
C ALA A 7 -17.83 16.19 23.20
N ASP A 8 -17.21 15.26 23.95
CA ASP A 8 -15.90 15.45 24.58
C ASP A 8 -14.71 15.48 23.59
N TRP A 9 -14.91 15.05 22.34
CA TRP A 9 -13.85 15.04 21.31
C TRP A 9 -13.84 16.27 20.41
N LEU A 10 -14.83 17.17 20.52
CA LEU A 10 -14.98 18.36 19.66
C LEU A 10 -14.68 19.68 20.41
N THR A 11 -13.90 19.62 21.49
CA THR A 11 -13.53 20.83 22.24
C THR A 11 -12.65 21.76 21.39
N PRO A 12 -12.62 23.08 21.68
CA PRO A 12 -11.71 24.02 21.02
C PRO A 12 -10.24 23.58 21.10
N GLU A 13 -9.81 23.01 22.22
CA GLU A 13 -8.44 22.56 22.46
C GLU A 13 -8.09 21.36 21.59
N ARG A 14 -8.99 20.35 21.48
CA ARG A 14 -8.81 19.21 20.58
C ARG A 14 -8.78 19.64 19.11
N ARG A 15 -9.59 20.64 18.74
CA ARG A 15 -9.56 21.22 17.39
C ARG A 15 -8.24 21.92 17.09
N ALA A 16 -7.68 22.66 18.06
CA ALA A 16 -6.38 23.29 17.94
C ALA A 16 -5.24 22.26 17.87
N GLU A 17 -5.30 21.20 18.67
CA GLU A 17 -4.38 20.05 18.63
C GLU A 17 -4.40 19.37 17.26
N HIS A 18 -5.59 19.03 16.74
CA HIS A 18 -5.74 18.44 15.41
C HIS A 18 -5.28 19.37 14.29
N ALA A 19 -5.50 20.68 14.43
CA ALA A 19 -5.01 21.66 13.45
C ALA A 19 -3.47 21.68 13.42
N ARG A 20 -2.81 21.65 14.58
CA ARG A 20 -1.36 21.54 14.70
C ARG A 20 -0.82 20.28 14.03
N ILE A 21 -1.40 19.12 14.34
CA ILE A 21 -1.01 17.83 13.76
C ILE A 21 -1.15 17.86 12.23
N ARG A 22 -2.23 18.46 11.70
CA ARG A 22 -2.41 18.59 10.25
C ARG A 22 -1.35 19.46 9.60
N GLU A 23 -0.96 20.56 10.22
CA GLU A 23 0.10 21.42 9.67
C GLU A 23 1.48 20.75 9.73
N GLU A 24 1.78 19.99 10.79
CA GLU A 24 2.99 19.18 10.91
C GLU A 24 3.05 18.11 9.81
N ILE A 25 1.98 17.33 9.64
CA ILE A 25 1.87 16.35 8.55
C ILE A 25 2.04 17.05 7.20
N LYS A 26 1.37 18.18 6.98
CA LYS A 26 1.43 18.92 5.71
C LYS A 26 2.83 19.43 5.39
N ALA A 27 3.62 19.77 6.40
CA ALA A 27 5.01 20.18 6.24
C ALA A 27 5.91 19.00 5.81
N GLU A 28 5.70 17.81 6.37
CA GLU A 28 6.51 16.61 6.10
C GLU A 28 6.07 15.83 4.85
N LEU A 29 4.77 15.91 4.50
CA LEU A 29 4.17 15.12 3.42
C LEU A 29 4.89 15.26 2.05
N PRO A 30 5.36 16.45 1.63
CA PRO A 30 6.06 16.60 0.36
C PRO A 30 7.35 15.78 0.29
N GLU A 31 8.18 15.84 1.33
CA GLU A 31 9.44 15.10 1.41
C GLU A 31 9.19 13.59 1.48
N ILE A 32 8.22 13.16 2.29
CA ILE A 32 7.82 11.75 2.38
C ILE A 32 7.36 11.23 1.01
N ARG A 33 6.57 12.02 0.27
CA ARG A 33 6.09 11.66 -1.07
C ARG A 33 7.23 11.59 -2.08
N GLU A 34 8.16 12.54 -2.04
CA GLU A 34 9.33 12.54 -2.91
C GLU A 34 10.23 11.32 -2.65
N HIS A 35 10.53 11.04 -1.38
CA HIS A 35 11.30 9.86 -1.00
C HIS A 35 10.60 8.57 -1.46
N ALA A 36 9.28 8.47 -1.28
CA ALA A 36 8.49 7.33 -1.74
C ALA A 36 8.55 7.18 -3.28
N ARG A 37 8.46 8.29 -4.02
CA ARG A 37 8.58 8.30 -5.49
C ARG A 37 9.96 7.82 -5.94
N ASN A 38 11.03 8.39 -5.39
CA ASN A 38 12.41 8.03 -5.76
C ASN A 38 12.68 6.53 -5.48
N LYS A 39 12.20 6.04 -4.34
CA LYS A 39 12.30 4.63 -3.98
C LYS A 39 11.50 3.75 -4.94
N HIS A 40 10.29 4.16 -5.32
CA HIS A 40 9.47 3.46 -6.31
C HIS A 40 10.17 3.39 -7.67
N GLU A 41 10.71 4.50 -8.17
CA GLU A 41 11.45 4.55 -9.44
C GLU A 41 12.68 3.63 -9.43
N LYS A 42 13.41 3.58 -8.31
CA LYS A 42 14.53 2.64 -8.13
C LYS A 42 14.08 1.18 -8.22
N HIS A 43 13.02 0.80 -7.50
CA HIS A 43 12.45 -0.56 -7.55
C HIS A 43 11.91 -0.93 -8.94
N MET A 44 11.42 0.05 -9.70
CA MET A 44 10.99 -0.18 -11.09
C MET A 44 12.17 -0.48 -12.02
N ARG A 45 13.37 0.04 -11.72
CA ARG A 45 14.59 -0.16 -12.52
C ARG A 45 15.34 -1.43 -12.14
N GLU A 46 15.48 -1.69 -10.85
CA GLU A 46 16.33 -2.77 -10.31
C GLU A 46 15.54 -4.05 -10.00
N GLY A 47 14.21 -4.00 -10.14
CA GLY A 47 13.33 -5.03 -9.61
C GLY A 47 12.95 -4.75 -8.16
N THR A 48 11.82 -5.32 -7.74
CA THR A 48 11.26 -5.13 -6.40
C THR A 48 11.51 -6.38 -5.57
N PRO A 49 12.04 -6.27 -4.33
CA PRO A 49 12.14 -7.42 -3.44
C PRO A 49 10.79 -8.11 -3.26
N PRO A 50 10.72 -9.44 -3.08
CA PRO A 50 9.46 -10.16 -2.96
C PRO A 50 8.52 -9.58 -1.88
N SER A 51 9.07 -9.14 -0.75
CA SER A 51 8.32 -8.51 0.34
C SER A 51 7.62 -7.20 -0.02
N LYS A 52 8.08 -6.53 -1.09
CA LYS A 52 7.55 -5.25 -1.59
C LYS A 52 6.74 -5.41 -2.88
N ALA A 53 6.81 -6.54 -3.56
CA ALA A 53 6.07 -6.78 -4.80
C ALA A 53 4.55 -6.57 -4.63
N ARG A 54 4.00 -7.05 -3.51
CA ARG A 54 2.57 -6.81 -3.17
C ARG A 54 2.25 -5.32 -3.04
N TRP A 55 3.16 -4.51 -2.51
CA TRP A 55 2.93 -3.07 -2.31
C TRP A 55 2.88 -2.33 -3.64
N VAL A 56 3.70 -2.74 -4.60
CA VAL A 56 3.64 -2.19 -5.97
C VAL A 56 2.27 -2.50 -6.59
N LEU A 57 1.78 -3.74 -6.43
CA LEU A 57 0.48 -4.15 -6.94
C LEU A 57 -0.68 -3.40 -6.26
N THR A 58 -0.70 -3.28 -4.94
CA THR A 58 -1.77 -2.56 -4.23
C THR A 58 -1.77 -1.07 -4.52
N SER A 59 -0.58 -0.47 -4.67
CA SER A 59 -0.44 0.94 -5.09
C SER A 59 -0.96 1.16 -6.51
N GLU A 60 -0.67 0.23 -7.43
CA GLU A 60 -1.20 0.29 -8.79
C GLU A 60 -2.72 0.16 -8.82
N ARG A 61 -3.31 -0.71 -7.96
CA ARG A 61 -4.77 -0.77 -7.79
C ARG A 61 -5.33 0.58 -7.37
N HIS A 62 -4.75 1.20 -6.34
CA HIS A 62 -5.21 2.50 -5.83
C HIS A 62 -5.06 3.60 -6.90
N ARG A 63 -3.98 3.58 -7.68
CA ARG A 63 -3.78 4.49 -8.80
C ARG A 63 -4.84 4.33 -9.89
N GLN A 64 -5.31 3.10 -10.14
CA GLN A 64 -6.40 2.81 -11.07
C GLN A 64 -7.80 3.08 -10.50
N GLY A 65 -7.92 3.35 -9.20
CA GLY A 65 -9.20 3.61 -8.53
C GLY A 65 -10.11 2.39 -8.41
N LEU A 66 -9.55 1.17 -8.39
CA LEU A 66 -10.33 -0.08 -8.33
C LEU A 66 -10.70 -0.47 -6.89
N SER A 67 -11.95 -0.87 -6.70
CA SER A 67 -12.46 -1.41 -5.44
C SER A 67 -11.99 -2.85 -5.18
N ASP A 68 -12.29 -3.40 -4.00
CA ASP A 68 -12.05 -4.82 -3.72
C ASP A 68 -13.00 -5.71 -4.55
N GLU A 69 -14.24 -5.30 -4.76
CA GLU A 69 -15.21 -6.00 -5.62
C GLU A 69 -14.74 -6.06 -7.07
N ASP A 70 -14.20 -4.95 -7.60
CA ASP A 70 -13.58 -4.92 -8.93
C ASP A 70 -12.44 -5.92 -9.04
N MET A 71 -11.61 -6.00 -7.99
CA MET A 71 -10.48 -6.93 -7.98
C MET A 71 -10.95 -8.37 -7.93
N MET A 72 -11.90 -8.73 -7.06
CA MET A 72 -12.45 -10.10 -7.02
C MET A 72 -13.05 -10.49 -8.38
N ALA A 73 -13.85 -9.60 -8.98
CA ALA A 73 -14.47 -9.85 -10.28
C ALA A 73 -13.45 -10.03 -11.42
N ARG A 74 -12.37 -9.24 -11.44
CA ARG A 74 -11.36 -9.29 -12.52
C ARG A 74 -10.31 -10.38 -12.33
N SER A 75 -9.94 -10.67 -11.09
CA SER A 75 -8.87 -11.62 -10.76
C SER A 75 -9.39 -13.05 -10.54
N GLY A 76 -10.67 -13.21 -10.19
CA GLY A 76 -11.24 -14.47 -9.75
C GLY A 76 -10.80 -14.88 -8.34
N LEU A 77 -10.10 -14.00 -7.60
CA LEU A 77 -9.71 -14.25 -6.21
C LEU A 77 -10.95 -14.21 -5.30
N ASP A 78 -11.01 -15.16 -4.36
CA ASP A 78 -11.96 -15.07 -3.25
C ASP A 78 -11.54 -14.02 -2.22
N ALA A 79 -12.42 -13.76 -1.25
CA ALA A 79 -12.18 -12.77 -0.21
C ALA A 79 -10.96 -13.09 0.66
N THR A 80 -10.65 -14.37 0.89
CA THR A 80 -9.50 -14.80 1.71
C THR A 80 -8.19 -14.53 0.97
N ALA A 81 -8.13 -14.92 -0.30
CA ALA A 81 -6.97 -14.70 -1.15
C ALA A 81 -6.75 -13.21 -1.38
N LEU A 82 -7.81 -12.42 -1.59
CA LEU A 82 -7.69 -10.96 -1.68
C LEU A 82 -7.18 -10.34 -0.37
N ALA A 83 -7.72 -10.77 0.78
CA ALA A 83 -7.29 -10.29 2.09
C ALA A 83 -5.79 -10.57 2.35
N SER A 84 -5.24 -11.67 1.82
CA SER A 84 -3.82 -12.02 1.96
C SER A 84 -2.86 -10.99 1.36
N MET A 85 -3.33 -10.08 0.50
CA MET A 85 -2.55 -8.98 -0.08
C MET A 85 -2.36 -7.80 0.88
N TYR A 86 -3.19 -7.69 1.92
CA TYR A 86 -3.31 -6.50 2.77
C TYR A 86 -2.76 -6.71 4.20
N GLY A 87 -2.49 -5.61 4.90
CA GLY A 87 -1.92 -5.62 6.25
C GLY A 87 -0.38 -5.57 6.27
N LEU A 88 0.21 -5.44 7.45
CA LEU A 88 1.67 -5.43 7.63
C LEU A 88 2.27 -6.82 7.42
N ASP A 89 1.62 -7.85 7.98
CA ASP A 89 2.04 -9.25 7.93
C ASP A 89 1.47 -10.03 6.73
N ALA A 90 1.12 -9.33 5.66
CA ALA A 90 0.50 -9.95 4.49
C ALA A 90 1.44 -10.98 3.85
N ARG A 91 0.92 -12.18 3.59
CA ARG A 91 1.65 -13.31 2.98
C ARG A 91 0.86 -13.89 1.80
N PRO A 92 0.71 -13.14 0.70
CA PRO A 92 0.05 -13.67 -0.48
C PRO A 92 0.95 -14.73 -1.14
N THR A 93 0.33 -15.75 -1.74
CA THR A 93 1.06 -16.70 -2.58
C THR A 93 1.49 -16.03 -3.88
N ILE A 94 2.45 -16.65 -4.58
CA ILE A 94 2.83 -16.20 -5.94
C ILE A 94 1.62 -16.20 -6.87
N GLU A 95 0.79 -17.23 -6.79
CA GLU A 95 -0.44 -17.36 -7.58
C GLU A 95 -1.42 -16.21 -7.31
N THR A 96 -1.62 -15.84 -6.05
CA THR A 96 -2.43 -14.67 -5.68
C THR A 96 -1.86 -13.40 -6.29
N MET A 97 -0.54 -13.19 -6.18
CA MET A 97 0.11 -12.00 -6.75
C MET A 97 0.01 -11.96 -8.28
N GLU A 98 0.10 -13.11 -8.95
CA GLU A 98 -0.03 -13.21 -10.40
C GLU A 98 -1.46 -12.92 -10.86
N ALA A 99 -2.48 -13.51 -10.23
CA ALA A 99 -3.88 -13.23 -10.53
C ALA A 99 -4.22 -11.75 -10.31
N TYR A 100 -3.72 -11.17 -9.22
CA TYR A 100 -3.86 -9.75 -8.92
C TYR A 100 -3.18 -8.88 -9.99
N ALA A 101 -1.95 -9.19 -10.38
CA ALA A 101 -1.23 -8.48 -11.44
C ALA A 101 -1.98 -8.53 -12.77
N ARG A 102 -2.51 -9.70 -13.13
CA ARG A 102 -3.29 -9.92 -14.36
C ARG A 102 -4.56 -9.05 -14.37
N ALA A 103 -5.27 -8.97 -13.26
CA ALA A 103 -6.45 -8.13 -13.11
C ALA A 103 -6.15 -6.62 -13.26
N LEU A 104 -4.91 -6.21 -12.96
CA LEU A 104 -4.42 -4.84 -13.17
C LEU A 104 -3.85 -4.60 -14.59
N GLY A 105 -3.89 -5.60 -15.47
CA GLY A 105 -3.26 -5.54 -16.80
C GLY A 105 -1.72 -5.54 -16.75
N LYS A 106 -1.14 -6.13 -15.70
CA LYS A 106 0.31 -6.25 -15.49
C LYS A 106 0.75 -7.70 -15.60
N LYS A 107 2.07 -7.91 -15.61
CA LYS A 107 2.70 -9.24 -15.53
C LYS A 107 3.61 -9.27 -14.30
N LEU A 108 3.57 -10.37 -13.56
CA LEU A 108 4.55 -10.65 -12.52
C LEU A 108 5.73 -11.37 -13.17
N LEU A 109 6.91 -10.76 -13.15
CA LEU A 109 8.15 -11.37 -13.60
C LEU A 109 9.00 -11.72 -12.38
N ILE A 110 9.35 -13.00 -12.24
CA ILE A 110 10.23 -13.49 -11.18
C ILE A 110 11.54 -13.88 -11.85
N VAL A 111 12.63 -13.24 -11.42
CA VAL A 111 13.98 -13.49 -11.93
C VAL A 111 14.86 -13.88 -10.76
N LEU A 112 15.70 -14.90 -10.97
CA LEU A 112 16.80 -15.22 -10.06
C LEU A 112 18.01 -14.40 -10.50
N ALA A 113 18.57 -13.65 -9.58
CA ALA A 113 19.80 -12.90 -9.78
C ALA A 113 20.81 -13.31 -8.71
N GLU A 114 22.09 -13.25 -9.07
CA GLU A 114 23.17 -13.42 -8.09
C GLU A 114 23.04 -12.34 -7.01
N ASP A 115 23.07 -12.75 -5.75
CA ASP A 115 23.22 -11.80 -4.66
C ASP A 115 24.66 -11.29 -4.73
N GLY A 116 24.84 -9.98 -4.94
CA GLY A 116 26.13 -9.33 -5.12
C GLY A 116 26.95 -9.28 -3.82
N GLY A 117 26.91 -10.35 -3.02
CA GLY A 117 27.66 -10.53 -1.79
C GLY A 117 29.11 -10.22 -2.07
N GLU A 118 29.57 -9.13 -1.47
CA GLU A 118 30.95 -8.69 -1.42
C GLU A 118 31.79 -9.91 -0.96
N LYS A 119 32.60 -10.43 -1.88
CA LYS A 119 33.63 -11.41 -1.53
C LYS A 119 34.74 -10.65 -0.84
N ASP A 120 34.75 -10.68 0.48
CA ASP A 120 35.97 -10.50 1.27
C ASP A 120 36.94 -11.67 1.02
#